data_AF-A0A8I1LRJ6-F1
#
_entry.id   AF-A0A8I1LRJ6-F1
#
_cell.length_a   1.000
_cell.length_b   1.000
_cell.length_c   1.000
_cell.angle_alpha   90.00
_cell.angle_beta   90.00
_cell.angle_gamma   90.00
#
_symmetry.space_group_name_H-M   'P 1'
#
loop_
_entity.id
_entity.type
_entity.pdbx_description
1 polymer ?
#
loop_
_entity_poly.entity_id
_entity_poly.type
_entity_poly.pdbx_seq_one_letter_code
_entity_poly.pdbx_strand_id
1 'polypeptide(L)'
;MIGKIMHLIINASLDKDDSVIVAALKLLKNDCNLEELVGDYFAQLVSMIPLVKEQSTKALLIETIVESPEFVSYDTMLDEYVKLISEGATNVQEAARCLGAITASGCTNNQIFLQLANKLNHKFAVEILVSMGRSNWGEIPHYLESFAQEVQKAQRIRYRSGIIAAFLLIVHPLCSEYAHVSSLSFGYPFTEAAMNDWAWVTPKNTEHIVQKKIVTSREADILVKLGDLLRLNMNLSSNEVAKLYTEFFEDKNPFDVIYTLPK
;
A
#
# COMPACT_ATOMS: atom_id res chain seq x y z
N MET A 1 -7.98 -24.17 14.14
CA MET A 1 -6.53 -24.15 13.78
C MET A 1 -5.76 -23.21 14.70
N ILE A 2 -6.29 -22.01 14.94
CA ILE A 2 -5.74 -20.99 15.84
C ILE A 2 -5.35 -21.54 17.22
N GLY A 3 -6.21 -22.31 17.90
CA GLY A 3 -5.87 -22.85 19.23
C GLY A 3 -4.57 -23.67 19.28
N LYS A 4 -4.22 -24.40 18.22
CA LYS A 4 -2.93 -25.12 18.13
C LYS A 4 -1.75 -24.16 17.96
N ILE A 5 -1.93 -23.12 17.14
CA ILE A 5 -0.92 -22.08 16.91
C ILE A 5 -0.69 -21.28 18.18
N MET A 6 -1.77 -20.89 18.89
CA MET A 6 -1.70 -20.20 20.17
C MET A 6 -0.98 -21.03 21.23
N HIS A 7 -1.25 -22.34 21.30
CA HIS A 7 -0.51 -23.23 22.20
C HIS A 7 0.98 -23.31 21.85
N LEU A 8 1.35 -23.31 20.56
CA LEU A 8 2.76 -23.25 20.14
C LEU A 8 3.41 -21.93 20.56
N ILE A 9 2.73 -20.81 20.35
CA ILE A 9 3.20 -19.47 20.73
C ILE A 9 3.43 -19.39 22.25
N ILE A 10 2.50 -19.89 23.06
CA ILE A 10 2.61 -19.86 24.53
C ILE A 10 3.79 -20.70 25.01
N ASN A 11 3.93 -21.93 24.50
CA ASN A 11 5.04 -22.80 24.90
C ASN A 11 6.38 -22.20 24.49
N ALA A 12 6.49 -21.69 23.26
CA ALA A 12 7.71 -21.04 22.79
C ALA A 12 8.06 -19.79 23.60
N SER A 13 7.07 -19.04 24.09
CA SER A 13 7.28 -17.92 25.01
C SER A 13 7.88 -18.35 26.35
N LEU A 14 7.39 -19.46 26.93
CA LEU A 14 7.95 -20.03 28.16
C LEU A 14 9.40 -20.52 27.96
N ASP A 15 9.66 -21.15 26.82
CA ASP A 15 10.98 -21.68 26.45
C ASP A 15 11.93 -20.58 25.92
N LYS A 16 11.43 -19.36 25.72
CA LYS A 16 12.13 -18.22 25.12
C LYS A 16 12.68 -18.52 23.72
N ASP A 17 11.96 -19.33 22.95
CA ASP A 17 12.28 -19.66 21.57
C ASP A 17 11.60 -18.67 20.61
N ASP A 18 12.30 -17.57 20.35
CA ASP A 18 11.81 -16.50 19.47
C ASP A 18 11.56 -16.98 18.03
N SER A 19 12.33 -17.97 17.56
CA SER A 19 12.19 -18.50 16.20
C SER A 19 10.85 -19.19 15.98
N VAL A 20 10.38 -19.95 16.98
CA VAL A 20 9.08 -20.62 16.97
C VAL A 20 7.95 -19.61 17.11
N ILE A 21 8.13 -18.57 17.94
CA ILE A 21 7.16 -17.46 18.04
C ILE A 21 6.99 -16.80 16.67
N VAL A 22 8.08 -16.42 16.01
CA VAL A 22 8.04 -15.78 14.68
C VAL A 22 7.34 -16.67 13.65
N ALA A 23 7.69 -17.96 13.60
CA ALA A 23 7.07 -18.90 12.67
C ALA A 23 5.56 -19.03 12.92
N ALA A 24 5.16 -19.17 14.18
CA ALA A 24 3.76 -19.32 14.55
C ALA A 24 2.94 -18.04 14.31
N LEU A 25 3.51 -16.85 14.56
CA LEU A 25 2.87 -15.57 14.24
C LEU A 25 2.69 -15.40 12.73
N LYS A 26 3.68 -15.77 11.91
CA LYS A 26 3.55 -15.74 10.45
C LYS A 26 2.44 -16.68 9.95
N LEU A 27 2.34 -17.88 10.51
CA LEU A 27 1.25 -18.82 10.19
C LEU A 27 -0.11 -18.24 10.58
N LEU A 28 -0.20 -17.62 11.77
CA LEU A 28 -1.45 -17.00 12.22
C LEU A 28 -1.89 -15.87 11.29
N LYS A 29 -0.95 -14.99 10.94
CA LYS A 29 -1.20 -13.79 10.14
C LYS A 29 -1.49 -14.07 8.67
N ASN A 30 -0.82 -15.06 8.06
CA ASN A 30 -0.92 -15.29 6.62
C ASN A 30 -1.85 -16.44 6.25
N ASP A 31 -2.03 -17.42 7.13
CA ASP A 31 -2.68 -18.70 6.79
C ASP A 31 -3.97 -18.98 7.59
N CYS A 32 -4.36 -18.09 8.52
CA CYS A 32 -5.57 -18.25 9.32
C CYS A 32 -6.61 -17.15 9.06
N ASN A 33 -7.89 -17.46 9.34
CA ASN A 33 -8.92 -16.44 9.43
C ASN A 33 -8.78 -15.67 10.74
N LEU A 34 -8.22 -14.46 10.69
CA LEU A 34 -7.99 -13.61 11.87
C LEU A 34 -9.30 -13.12 12.52
N GLU A 35 -10.46 -13.30 11.89
CA GLU A 35 -11.76 -13.10 12.55
C GLU A 35 -11.99 -14.07 13.73
N GLU A 36 -11.31 -15.22 13.76
CA GLU A 36 -11.36 -16.17 14.86
C GLU A 36 -10.41 -15.79 16.02
N LEU A 37 -9.60 -14.74 15.87
CA LEU A 37 -8.69 -14.24 16.90
C LEU A 37 -9.45 -13.34 17.89
N VAL A 38 -10.28 -13.96 18.73
CA VAL A 38 -11.20 -13.29 19.66
C VAL A 38 -11.13 -13.90 21.07
N GLY A 39 -11.62 -13.17 22.07
CA GLY A 39 -11.68 -13.60 23.46
C GLY A 39 -10.31 -13.96 24.05
N ASP A 40 -10.19 -15.16 24.59
CA ASP A 40 -8.98 -15.62 25.28
C ASP A 40 -7.73 -15.61 24.37
N TYR A 41 -7.89 -15.91 23.07
CA TYR A 41 -6.74 -15.94 22.14
C TYR A 41 -6.21 -14.53 21.89
N PHE A 42 -7.09 -13.55 21.74
CA PHE A 42 -6.71 -12.14 21.62
C PHE A 42 -6.02 -11.65 22.91
N ALA A 43 -6.64 -11.89 24.06
CA ALA A 43 -6.09 -11.51 25.36
C ALA A 43 -4.70 -12.13 25.61
N GLN A 44 -4.50 -13.39 25.20
CA GLN A 44 -3.21 -14.07 25.28
C GLN A 44 -2.14 -13.39 24.41
N LEU A 45 -2.41 -13.07 23.14
CA LEU A 45 -1.44 -12.36 22.30
C LEU A 45 -1.08 -10.99 22.88
N VAL A 46 -2.06 -10.22 23.35
CA VAL A 46 -1.80 -8.91 23.98
C VAL A 46 -0.92 -9.06 25.21
N SER A 47 -1.16 -10.08 26.04
CA SER A 47 -0.36 -10.35 27.24
C SER A 47 1.11 -10.68 26.94
N MET A 48 1.42 -11.08 25.70
CA MET A 48 2.78 -11.42 25.29
C MET A 48 3.63 -10.23 24.87
N ILE A 49 3.03 -9.09 24.51
CA ILE A 49 3.76 -7.88 24.11
C ILE A 49 4.92 -7.53 25.07
N PRO A 50 4.72 -7.48 26.40
CA PRO A 50 5.81 -7.17 27.34
C PRO A 50 6.85 -8.30 27.49
N LEU A 51 6.53 -9.52 27.07
CA LEU A 51 7.39 -10.70 27.24
C LEU A 51 8.38 -10.87 26.08
N VAL A 52 8.02 -10.40 24.88
CA VAL A 52 8.86 -10.47 23.69
C VAL A 52 9.96 -9.39 23.75
N LYS A 53 11.21 -9.84 23.78
CA LYS A 53 12.39 -8.96 23.84
C LYS A 53 12.87 -8.49 22.48
N GLU A 54 12.80 -9.37 21.48
CA GLU A 54 13.28 -9.06 20.14
C GLU A 54 12.34 -8.05 19.48
N GLN A 55 12.89 -6.93 19.01
CA GLN A 55 12.10 -5.82 18.47
C GLN A 55 11.29 -6.24 17.24
N SER A 56 11.89 -7.01 16.32
CA SER A 56 11.20 -7.49 15.12
C SER A 56 10.06 -8.45 15.44
N THR A 57 10.23 -9.30 16.45
CA THR A 57 9.20 -10.24 16.88
C THR A 57 8.07 -9.51 17.60
N LYS A 58 8.40 -8.47 18.39
CA LYS A 58 7.40 -7.60 18.99
C LYS A 58 6.61 -6.82 17.93
N ALA A 59 7.28 -6.31 16.90
CA ALA A 59 6.60 -5.64 15.78
C ALA A 59 5.63 -6.60 15.08
N LEU A 60 6.07 -7.81 14.73
CA LEU A 60 5.23 -8.84 14.13
C LEU A 60 4.03 -9.22 15.01
N LEU A 61 4.24 -9.30 16.33
CA LEU A 61 3.16 -9.56 17.28
C LEU A 61 2.10 -8.45 17.26
N ILE A 62 2.53 -7.18 17.33
CA ILE A 62 1.61 -6.03 17.24
C ILE A 62 0.89 -6.04 15.88
N GLU A 63 1.61 -6.22 14.78
CA GLU A 63 1.04 -6.32 13.43
C GLU A 63 -0.04 -7.41 13.33
N THR A 64 0.13 -8.52 14.06
CA THR A 64 -0.87 -9.61 14.09
C THR A 64 -2.08 -9.25 14.95
N ILE A 65 -1.85 -8.60 16.10
CA ILE A 65 -2.90 -8.19 17.05
C ILE A 65 -3.85 -7.17 16.42
N VAL A 66 -3.32 -6.18 15.70
CA VAL A 66 -4.14 -5.09 15.15
C VAL A 66 -5.11 -5.53 14.05
N GLU A 67 -4.90 -6.72 13.50
CA GLU A 67 -5.78 -7.32 12.49
C GLU A 67 -6.98 -8.06 13.10
N SER A 68 -7.02 -8.24 14.43
CA SER A 68 -8.17 -8.82 15.12
C SER A 68 -9.37 -7.87 15.11
N PRO A 69 -10.61 -8.38 14.96
CA PRO A 69 -11.82 -7.57 15.08
C PRO A 69 -12.05 -7.01 16.51
N GLU A 70 -11.41 -7.60 17.54
CA GLU A 70 -11.47 -7.09 18.92
C GLU A 70 -10.47 -5.97 19.19
N PHE A 71 -9.57 -5.68 18.26
CA PHE A 71 -8.58 -4.64 18.46
C PHE A 71 -9.23 -3.25 18.47
N VAL A 72 -9.16 -2.60 19.64
CA VAL A 72 -9.48 -1.18 19.83
C VAL A 72 -8.19 -0.43 20.03
N SER A 73 -7.98 0.63 19.25
CA SER A 73 -6.75 1.39 19.31
C SER A 73 -6.66 2.22 20.59
N TYR A 74 -5.45 2.34 21.13
CA TYR A 74 -5.12 3.22 22.24
C TYR A 74 -3.69 3.76 22.08
N ASP A 75 -3.46 4.99 22.57
CA ASP A 75 -2.27 5.78 22.25
C ASP A 75 -0.94 5.08 22.59
N THR A 76 -0.88 4.31 23.68
CA THR A 76 0.35 3.64 24.08
C THR A 76 0.78 2.53 23.12
N MET A 77 -0.15 1.85 22.43
CA MET A 77 0.21 0.87 21.40
C MET A 77 0.78 1.55 20.16
N LEU A 78 0.18 2.67 19.75
CA LEU A 78 0.70 3.46 18.63
C LEU A 78 2.12 3.98 18.93
N ASP A 79 2.35 4.51 20.13
CA ASP A 79 3.66 5.00 20.55
C ASP A 79 4.73 3.90 20.54
N GLU A 80 4.43 2.73 21.09
CA GLU A 80 5.36 1.58 21.08
C GLU A 80 5.62 1.11 19.64
N TYR A 81 4.59 1.01 18.80
CA TYR A 81 4.77 0.57 17.42
C TYR A 81 5.59 1.57 16.59
N VAL A 82 5.36 2.87 16.74
CA VAL A 82 6.14 3.92 16.08
C VAL A 82 7.60 3.89 16.52
N LYS A 83 7.87 3.61 17.80
CA LYS A 83 9.22 3.37 18.29
C LYS A 83 9.87 2.17 17.59
N LEU A 84 9.18 1.04 17.50
CA LEU A 84 9.69 -0.15 16.80
C LEU A 84 9.99 0.13 15.33
N ILE A 85 9.13 0.90 14.64
CA ILE A 85 9.37 1.35 13.27
C ILE A 85 10.66 2.19 13.21
N SER A 86 10.85 3.13 14.13
CA SER A 86 12.05 3.99 14.17
C SER A 86 13.35 3.19 14.40
N GLU A 87 13.25 2.05 15.08
CA GLU A 87 14.35 1.12 15.36
C GLU A 87 14.61 0.12 14.20
N GLY A 88 13.81 0.19 13.12
CA GLY A 88 13.97 -0.70 11.96
C GLY A 88 13.43 -2.11 12.16
N ALA A 89 12.53 -2.31 13.14
CA ALA A 89 11.98 -3.61 13.49
C ALA A 89 11.00 -4.19 12.44
N THR A 90 10.54 -3.37 11.50
CA THR A 90 9.58 -3.75 10.45
C THR A 90 9.89 -3.03 9.13
N ASN A 91 9.23 -3.46 8.05
CA ASN A 91 9.37 -2.87 6.72
C ASN A 91 8.21 -1.88 6.42
N VAL A 92 8.35 -1.13 5.32
CA VAL A 92 7.37 -0.11 4.91
C VAL A 92 5.97 -0.68 4.71
N GLN A 93 5.86 -1.85 4.07
CA GLN A 93 4.58 -2.46 3.72
C GLN A 93 3.81 -2.89 4.97
N GLU A 94 4.50 -3.55 5.90
CA GLU A 94 3.89 -3.99 7.16
C GLU A 94 3.57 -2.81 8.09
N ALA A 95 4.45 -1.81 8.18
CA ALA A 95 4.18 -0.56 8.88
C ALA A 95 2.91 0.11 8.35
N ALA A 96 2.80 0.29 7.02
CA ALA A 96 1.64 0.93 6.41
C ALA A 96 0.35 0.14 6.65
N ARG A 97 0.39 -1.20 6.56
CA ARG A 97 -0.77 -2.08 6.81
C ARG A 97 -1.23 -1.99 8.27
N CYS A 98 -0.30 -2.13 9.22
CA CYS A 98 -0.57 -2.05 10.65
C CYS A 98 -1.12 -0.68 11.07
N LEU A 99 -0.52 0.42 10.61
CA LEU A 99 -1.02 1.78 10.90
C LEU A 99 -2.39 2.04 10.25
N GLY A 100 -2.65 1.40 9.11
CA GLY A 100 -3.95 1.38 8.47
C GLY A 100 -5.03 0.76 9.36
N ALA A 101 -4.74 -0.42 9.93
CA ALA A 101 -5.61 -1.11 10.88
C ALA A 101 -5.80 -0.29 12.17
N ILE A 102 -4.73 0.26 12.73
CA ILE A 102 -4.77 1.15 13.90
C ILE A 102 -5.72 2.34 13.70
N THR A 103 -5.75 2.90 12.49
CA THR A 103 -6.71 3.96 12.17
C THR A 103 -8.15 3.44 12.09
N ALA A 104 -8.37 2.26 11.51
CA ALA A 104 -9.71 1.66 11.45
C ALA A 104 -10.26 1.36 12.85
N SER A 105 -9.38 1.09 13.81
CA SER A 105 -9.70 0.82 15.23
C SER A 105 -9.76 2.06 16.12
N GLY A 106 -9.72 3.29 15.57
CA GLY A 106 -10.09 4.51 16.29
C GLY A 106 -9.03 5.61 16.38
N CYS A 107 -7.77 5.37 16.00
CA CYS A 107 -6.80 6.47 15.89
C CYS A 107 -7.11 7.36 14.69
N THR A 108 -6.77 8.64 14.75
CA THR A 108 -6.94 9.56 13.61
C THR A 108 -5.75 9.52 12.66
N ASN A 109 -5.99 9.82 11.37
CA ASN A 109 -4.90 10.03 10.39
C ASN A 109 -3.90 11.09 10.86
N ASN A 110 -4.37 12.11 11.57
CA ASN A 110 -3.55 13.19 12.08
C ASN A 110 -2.55 12.69 13.13
N GLN A 111 -3.02 11.89 14.09
CA GLN A 111 -2.14 11.28 15.09
C GLN A 111 -1.04 10.43 14.44
N ILE A 112 -1.38 9.58 13.48
CA ILE A 112 -0.39 8.77 12.74
C ILE A 112 0.61 9.67 12.02
N PHE A 113 0.12 10.69 11.28
CA PHE A 113 0.98 11.62 10.56
C PHE A 113 1.98 12.33 11.49
N LEU A 114 1.50 12.89 12.60
CA LEU A 114 2.34 13.60 13.56
C LEU A 114 3.38 12.68 14.21
N GLN A 115 3.00 11.45 14.53
CA GLN A 115 3.90 10.45 15.11
C GLN A 115 5.04 10.10 14.14
N LEU A 116 4.71 9.80 12.88
CA LEU A 116 5.70 9.45 11.87
C LEU A 116 6.59 10.65 11.52
N ALA A 117 6.00 11.82 11.31
CA ALA A 117 6.74 13.03 10.93
C ALA A 117 7.74 13.47 12.03
N ASN A 118 7.41 13.30 13.31
CA ASN A 118 8.24 13.76 14.41
C ASN A 118 9.24 12.72 14.91
N LYS A 119 8.96 11.41 14.77
CA LYS A 119 9.77 10.34 15.40
C LYS A 119 10.63 9.55 14.43
N LEU A 120 10.33 9.53 13.13
CA LEU A 120 11.06 8.71 12.16
C LEU A 120 12.05 9.53 11.35
N ASN A 121 12.99 8.82 10.71
CA ASN A 121 13.75 9.38 9.61
C ASN A 121 12.81 9.87 8.50
N HIS A 122 13.10 11.06 7.99
CA HIS A 122 12.32 11.75 6.95
C HIS A 122 11.93 10.84 5.78
N LYS A 123 12.90 10.15 5.17
CA LYS A 123 12.66 9.30 3.98
C LYS A 123 11.71 8.14 4.32
N PHE A 124 11.94 7.49 5.45
CA PHE A 124 11.16 6.33 5.85
C PHE A 124 9.72 6.72 6.23
N ALA A 125 9.54 7.86 6.90
CA ALA A 125 8.22 8.42 7.19
C ALA A 125 7.43 8.72 5.90
N VAL A 126 8.07 9.33 4.89
CA VAL A 126 7.45 9.56 3.58
C VAL A 126 7.03 8.25 2.93
N GLU A 127 7.91 7.24 2.90
CA GLU A 127 7.61 5.93 2.28
C GLU A 127 6.41 5.23 2.92
N ILE A 128 6.29 5.27 4.25
CA ILE A 128 5.17 4.68 4.99
C ILE A 128 3.87 5.46 4.70
N LEU A 129 3.88 6.79 4.83
CA LEU A 129 2.71 7.64 4.60
C LEU A 129 2.20 7.56 3.15
N VAL A 130 3.12 7.44 2.19
CA VAL A 130 2.80 7.21 0.77
C VAL A 130 2.18 5.83 0.58
N SER A 131 2.71 4.80 1.24
CA SER A 131 2.21 3.42 1.16
C SER A 131 0.82 3.26 1.74
N MET A 132 0.52 3.97 2.84
CA MET A 132 -0.83 4.00 3.46
C MET A 132 -1.91 4.55 2.51
N GLY A 133 -1.54 5.34 1.49
CA GLY A 133 -2.47 5.81 0.44
C GLY A 133 -3.52 6.83 0.90
N ARG A 134 -3.34 7.48 2.06
CA ARG A 134 -4.29 8.45 2.61
C ARG A 134 -3.86 9.88 2.31
N SER A 135 -4.75 10.74 1.83
CA SER A 135 -4.40 12.12 1.47
C SER A 135 -4.91 13.18 2.46
N ASN A 136 -5.80 12.80 3.38
CA ASN A 136 -6.36 13.72 4.38
C ASN A 136 -5.75 13.41 5.76
N TRP A 137 -4.80 14.25 6.17
CA TRP A 137 -4.10 14.14 7.45
C TRP A 137 -4.67 15.04 8.55
N GLY A 138 -5.78 15.74 8.30
CA GLY A 138 -6.35 16.72 9.25
C GLY A 138 -5.54 18.02 9.31
N GLU A 139 -5.57 18.69 10.46
CA GLU A 139 -4.85 19.94 10.69
C GLU A 139 -3.34 19.69 10.81
N ILE A 140 -2.56 20.29 9.91
CA ILE A 140 -1.11 20.10 9.85
C ILE A 140 -0.44 21.33 10.47
N PRO A 141 0.40 21.14 11.51
CA PRO A 141 1.17 22.24 12.08
C PRO A 141 2.07 22.91 11.03
N HIS A 142 2.23 24.23 11.13
CA HIS A 142 3.01 25.02 10.16
C HIS A 142 4.43 24.47 9.96
N TYR A 143 5.08 23.96 11.00
CA TYR A 143 6.44 23.40 10.91
C TYR A 143 6.52 22.10 10.09
N LEU A 144 5.40 21.43 9.82
CA LEU A 144 5.30 20.21 9.02
C LEU A 144 4.69 20.43 7.62
N GLU A 145 4.34 21.67 7.25
CA GLU A 145 3.73 21.95 5.95
C GLU A 145 4.59 21.48 4.78
N SER A 146 5.89 21.75 4.81
CA SER A 146 6.81 21.29 3.75
C SER A 146 6.85 19.76 3.66
N PHE A 147 6.86 19.07 4.81
CA PHE A 147 6.85 17.61 4.86
C PHE A 147 5.54 17.05 4.30
N ALA A 148 4.40 17.66 4.67
CA ALA A 148 3.09 17.29 4.14
C ALA A 148 3.00 17.48 2.62
N GLN A 149 3.51 18.59 2.09
CA GLN A 149 3.57 18.85 0.65
C GLN A 149 4.43 17.81 -0.08
N GLU A 150 5.54 17.39 0.51
CA GLU A 150 6.38 16.33 -0.03
C GLU A 150 5.65 14.98 -0.06
N VAL A 151 4.98 14.60 1.03
CA VAL A 151 4.15 13.38 1.09
C VAL A 151 3.07 13.42 0.01
N GLN A 152 2.35 14.53 -0.13
CA GLN A 152 1.32 14.69 -1.16
C GLN A 152 1.91 14.59 -2.58
N LYS A 153 3.06 15.20 -2.82
CA LYS A 153 3.77 15.09 -4.10
C LYS A 153 4.16 13.63 -4.39
N ALA A 154 4.74 12.94 -3.41
CA ALA A 154 5.16 11.55 -3.54
C ALA A 154 3.96 10.61 -3.76
N GLN A 155 2.83 10.85 -3.08
CA GLN A 155 1.57 10.12 -3.31
C GLN A 155 1.05 10.30 -4.73
N ARG A 156 1.08 11.54 -5.26
CA ARG A 156 0.68 11.83 -6.63
C ARG A 156 1.62 11.15 -7.64
N ILE A 157 2.92 11.14 -7.38
CA ILE A 157 3.90 10.43 -8.21
C ILE A 157 3.62 8.91 -8.19
N ARG A 158 3.41 8.31 -7.01
CA ARG A 158 3.04 6.90 -6.88
C ARG A 158 1.76 6.57 -7.66
N TYR A 159 0.76 7.44 -7.60
CA TYR A 159 -0.49 7.20 -8.32
C TYR A 159 -0.28 7.33 -9.84
N ARG A 160 0.41 8.38 -10.28
CA ARG A 160 0.77 8.58 -11.69
C ARG A 160 1.55 7.39 -12.23
N SER A 161 2.54 6.90 -11.47
CA SER A 161 3.36 5.79 -11.89
C SER A 161 2.55 4.51 -12.02
N GLY A 162 1.61 4.24 -11.10
CA GLY A 162 0.68 3.12 -11.21
C GLY A 162 -0.17 3.17 -12.48
N ILE A 163 -0.75 4.32 -12.81
CA ILE A 163 -1.59 4.50 -14.01
C ILE A 163 -0.76 4.31 -15.29
N ILE A 164 0.37 5.02 -15.40
CA ILE A 164 1.13 5.07 -16.65
C ILE A 164 1.91 3.78 -16.88
N ALA A 165 2.45 3.15 -15.82
CA ALA A 165 3.13 1.86 -15.96
C ALA A 165 2.19 0.79 -16.51
N ALA A 166 0.95 0.77 -16.07
CA ALA A 166 0.01 -0.18 -16.60
C ALA A 166 -0.47 0.14 -18.01
N PHE A 167 -0.67 1.41 -18.33
CA PHE A 167 -0.92 1.83 -19.70
C PHE A 167 0.19 1.30 -20.60
N LEU A 168 1.45 1.53 -20.23
CA LEU A 168 2.63 1.04 -20.94
C LEU A 168 2.62 -0.47 -21.12
N LEU A 169 2.30 -1.25 -20.09
CA LEU A 169 2.26 -2.72 -20.16
C LEU A 169 1.18 -3.24 -21.13
N ILE A 170 0.09 -2.49 -21.32
CA ILE A 170 -1.00 -2.85 -22.23
C ILE A 170 -0.66 -2.46 -23.67
N VAL A 171 -0.13 -1.25 -23.89
CA VAL A 171 0.01 -0.69 -25.25
C VAL A 171 1.38 -0.90 -25.88
N HIS A 172 2.42 -1.20 -25.10
CA HIS A 172 3.77 -1.33 -25.63
C HIS A 172 3.92 -2.65 -26.41
N PRO A 173 4.38 -2.63 -27.68
CA PRO A 173 4.44 -3.82 -28.53
C PRO A 173 5.16 -5.01 -27.88
N LEU A 174 6.35 -4.78 -27.32
CA LEU A 174 7.12 -5.83 -26.64
C LEU A 174 6.45 -6.33 -25.35
N CYS A 175 5.73 -5.47 -24.62
CA CYS A 175 5.04 -5.91 -23.41
C CYS A 175 3.90 -6.85 -23.77
N SER A 176 3.18 -6.56 -24.85
CA SER A 176 2.12 -7.42 -25.38
C SER A 176 2.67 -8.73 -25.96
N GLU A 177 3.70 -8.67 -26.80
CA GLU A 177 4.32 -9.84 -27.45
C GLU A 177 4.85 -10.86 -26.42
N TYR A 178 5.54 -10.38 -25.39
CA TYR A 178 6.17 -11.21 -24.38
C TYR A 178 5.34 -11.35 -23.10
N ALA A 179 4.07 -10.92 -23.06
CA ALA A 179 3.24 -10.91 -21.85
C ALA A 179 3.19 -12.27 -21.13
N HIS A 180 3.20 -13.38 -21.88
CA HIS A 180 3.12 -14.75 -21.38
C HIS A 180 4.42 -15.27 -20.71
N VAL A 181 5.55 -14.60 -20.93
CA VAL A 181 6.87 -14.93 -20.34
C VAL A 181 7.49 -13.77 -19.57
N SER A 182 6.87 -12.59 -19.62
CA SER A 182 7.34 -11.39 -18.96
C SER A 182 7.21 -11.50 -17.45
N SER A 183 8.23 -11.05 -16.73
CA SER A 183 8.14 -10.82 -15.28
C SER A 183 7.48 -9.48 -14.93
N LEU A 184 7.13 -8.68 -15.95
CA LEU A 184 6.40 -7.43 -15.75
C LEU A 184 4.91 -7.74 -15.62
N SER A 185 4.33 -7.37 -14.49
CA SER A 185 2.89 -7.40 -14.26
C SER A 185 2.43 -6.03 -13.77
N PHE A 186 1.20 -5.67 -14.11
CA PHE A 186 0.51 -4.57 -13.42
C PHE A 186 -0.16 -5.16 -12.17
N GLY A 187 -0.35 -4.33 -11.14
CA GLY A 187 -0.86 -4.75 -9.82
C GLY A 187 -2.31 -5.21 -9.78
N TYR A 188 -2.86 -5.69 -10.90
CA TYR A 188 -4.22 -6.21 -11.02
C TYR A 188 -4.17 -7.65 -11.56
N PRO A 189 -5.11 -8.50 -11.14
CA PRO A 189 -5.13 -9.91 -11.57
C PRO A 189 -5.41 -10.09 -13.06
N PHE A 190 -6.08 -9.12 -13.71
CA PHE A 190 -6.41 -9.12 -15.13
C PHE A 190 -6.71 -7.69 -15.61
N THR A 191 -6.65 -7.45 -16.93
CA THR A 191 -6.77 -6.13 -17.55
C THR A 191 -8.10 -5.45 -17.22
N GLU A 192 -9.20 -6.21 -17.16
CA GLU A 192 -10.53 -5.72 -16.86
C GLU A 192 -10.64 -5.19 -15.42
N ALA A 193 -9.93 -5.79 -14.46
CA ALA A 193 -9.87 -5.26 -13.09
C ALA A 193 -9.17 -3.90 -13.08
N ALA A 194 -8.10 -3.74 -13.87
CA ALA A 194 -7.37 -2.49 -14.02
C ALA A 194 -8.23 -1.40 -14.69
N MET A 195 -8.98 -1.77 -15.73
CA MET A 195 -9.93 -0.87 -16.40
C MET A 195 -11.04 -0.38 -15.46
N ASN A 196 -11.56 -1.26 -14.61
CA ASN A 196 -12.64 -0.93 -13.69
C ASN A 196 -12.13 -0.03 -12.55
N ASP A 197 -10.94 -0.28 -12.02
CA ASP A 197 -10.37 0.47 -10.91
C ASP A 197 -9.88 1.87 -11.32
N TRP A 198 -9.16 1.97 -12.45
CA TRP A 198 -8.76 3.29 -12.97
C TRP A 198 -9.87 4.00 -13.71
N ALA A 199 -10.96 3.29 -13.96
CA ALA A 199 -12.17 3.79 -14.57
C ALA A 199 -11.91 4.46 -15.94
N TRP A 200 -10.92 3.98 -16.71
CA TRP A 200 -10.46 4.51 -18.00
C TRP A 200 -11.50 4.54 -19.13
N VAL A 201 -12.78 4.47 -18.85
CA VAL A 201 -13.79 4.22 -19.88
C VAL A 201 -14.78 5.35 -20.07
N THR A 202 -14.70 6.40 -19.27
CA THR A 202 -15.45 7.63 -19.58
C THR A 202 -14.64 8.86 -19.19
N PRO A 203 -14.82 10.00 -19.88
CA PRO A 203 -14.18 11.25 -19.49
C PRO A 203 -14.48 11.66 -18.03
N LYS A 204 -15.71 11.39 -17.58
CA LYS A 204 -16.15 11.65 -16.20
C LYS A 204 -15.33 10.86 -15.17
N ASN A 205 -14.92 9.66 -15.52
CA ASN A 205 -14.13 8.81 -14.65
C ASN A 205 -12.64 9.17 -14.61
N THR A 206 -12.12 9.91 -15.60
CA THR A 206 -10.75 10.43 -15.59
C THR A 206 -10.66 11.84 -15.02
N GLU A 207 -11.80 12.48 -14.73
CA GLU A 207 -11.85 13.87 -14.29
C GLU A 207 -11.09 14.08 -12.96
N HIS A 208 -11.20 13.15 -12.02
CA HIS A 208 -10.54 13.27 -10.71
C HIS A 208 -9.01 13.18 -10.82
N ILE A 209 -8.47 12.35 -11.73
CA ILE A 209 -7.03 12.24 -11.94
C ILE A 209 -6.47 13.46 -12.69
N VAL A 210 -7.26 14.12 -13.53
CA VAL A 210 -6.90 15.40 -14.16
C VAL A 210 -6.93 16.52 -13.11
N GLN A 211 -8.00 16.63 -12.32
CA GLN A 211 -8.14 17.65 -11.27
C GLN A 211 -7.03 17.54 -10.20
N LYS A 212 -6.65 16.32 -9.82
CA LYS A 212 -5.52 16.06 -8.92
C LYS A 212 -4.15 16.22 -9.60
N LYS A 213 -4.11 16.65 -10.87
CA LYS A 213 -2.89 16.80 -11.67
C LYS A 213 -2.03 15.54 -11.62
N ILE A 214 -2.66 14.36 -11.73
CA ILE A 214 -1.98 13.07 -11.86
C ILE A 214 -1.63 12.85 -13.33
N VAL A 215 -2.55 13.20 -14.23
CA VAL A 215 -2.39 13.20 -15.68
C VAL A 215 -2.86 14.52 -16.28
N THR A 216 -2.38 14.84 -17.48
CA THR A 216 -2.91 15.96 -18.28
C THR A 216 -4.26 15.58 -18.89
N SER A 217 -5.07 16.57 -19.32
CA SER A 217 -6.33 16.29 -20.03
C SER A 217 -6.12 15.44 -21.28
N ARG A 218 -5.04 15.69 -22.01
CA ARG A 218 -4.69 14.89 -23.18
C ARG A 218 -4.34 13.44 -22.83
N GLU A 219 -3.50 13.24 -21.81
CA GLU A 219 -3.16 11.89 -21.33
C GLU A 219 -4.45 11.16 -20.91
N ALA A 220 -5.36 11.84 -20.22
CA ALA A 220 -6.66 11.30 -19.85
C ALA A 220 -7.51 10.90 -21.08
N ASP A 221 -7.59 11.73 -22.12
CA ASP A 221 -8.31 11.39 -23.36
C ASP A 221 -7.77 10.11 -24.00
N ILE A 222 -6.44 9.91 -23.99
CA ILE A 222 -5.81 8.70 -24.53
C ILE A 222 -6.12 7.48 -23.66
N LEU A 223 -6.13 7.62 -22.33
CA LEU A 223 -6.58 6.56 -21.43
C LEU A 223 -8.04 6.18 -21.69
N VAL A 224 -8.91 7.16 -21.95
CA VAL A 224 -10.31 6.93 -22.34
C VAL A 224 -10.41 6.11 -23.63
N LYS A 225 -9.66 6.50 -24.67
CA LYS A 225 -9.59 5.72 -25.92
C LYS A 225 -9.15 4.28 -25.68
N LEU A 226 -8.14 4.07 -24.84
CA LEU A 226 -7.70 2.71 -24.51
C LEU A 226 -8.81 1.92 -23.82
N GLY A 227 -9.50 2.50 -22.84
CA GLY A 227 -10.60 1.84 -22.15
C GLY A 227 -11.75 1.45 -23.08
N ASP A 228 -12.07 2.28 -24.07
CA ASP A 228 -13.06 1.96 -25.09
C ASP A 228 -12.64 0.78 -25.98
N LEU A 229 -11.39 0.75 -26.46
CA LEU A 229 -10.86 -0.36 -27.25
C LEU A 229 -10.89 -1.67 -26.47
N LEU A 230 -10.50 -1.63 -25.20
CA LEU A 230 -10.49 -2.78 -24.32
C LEU A 230 -11.92 -3.31 -24.05
N ARG A 231 -12.92 -2.43 -23.88
CA ARG A 231 -14.32 -2.86 -23.71
C ARG A 231 -14.89 -3.56 -24.93
N LEU A 232 -14.41 -3.19 -26.12
CA LEU A 232 -14.82 -3.81 -27.37
C LEU A 232 -14.10 -5.14 -27.65
N ASN A 233 -13.28 -5.64 -26.72
CA ASN A 233 -12.43 -6.82 -26.88
C ASN A 233 -11.60 -6.77 -28.17
N MET A 234 -11.16 -5.56 -28.57
CA MET A 234 -10.32 -5.41 -29.75
C MET A 234 -8.96 -6.07 -29.52
N ASN A 235 -8.41 -6.65 -30.59
CA ASN A 235 -7.12 -7.29 -30.52
C ASN A 235 -6.04 -6.26 -30.13
N LEU A 236 -5.35 -6.51 -29.02
CA LEU A 236 -4.28 -5.66 -28.49
C LEU A 236 -3.09 -5.53 -29.44
N SER A 237 -2.95 -6.45 -30.40
CA SER A 237 -1.96 -6.37 -31.47
C SER A 237 -2.39 -5.48 -32.64
N SER A 238 -3.49 -4.74 -32.52
CA SER A 238 -3.96 -3.84 -33.58
C SER A 238 -3.09 -2.60 -33.69
N ASN A 239 -2.98 -2.07 -34.92
CA ASN A 239 -2.31 -0.78 -35.18
C ASN A 239 -2.92 0.37 -34.36
N GLU A 240 -4.15 0.24 -33.90
CA GLU A 240 -4.84 1.25 -33.08
C GLU A 240 -4.25 1.34 -31.68
N VAL A 241 -3.95 0.21 -31.04
CA VAL A 241 -3.28 0.18 -29.73
C VAL A 241 -1.86 0.71 -29.82
N ALA A 242 -1.13 0.35 -30.89
CA ALA A 242 0.22 0.86 -31.12
C ALA A 242 0.26 2.39 -31.31
N LYS A 243 -0.77 2.98 -31.94
CA LYS A 243 -0.88 4.45 -32.08
C LYS A 243 -1.03 5.15 -30.73
N LEU A 244 -1.75 4.55 -29.77
CA LEU A 244 -1.94 5.14 -28.44
C LEU A 244 -0.60 5.31 -27.71
N TYR A 245 0.33 4.38 -27.86
CA TYR A 245 1.68 4.52 -27.31
C TYR A 245 2.36 5.80 -27.83
N THR A 246 2.43 5.97 -29.14
CA THR A 246 3.05 7.15 -29.77
C THR A 246 2.33 8.44 -29.39
N GLU A 247 0.99 8.45 -29.41
CA GLU A 247 0.18 9.60 -29.03
C GLU A 247 0.39 10.02 -27.57
N PHE A 248 0.60 9.05 -26.67
CA PHE A 248 0.77 9.31 -25.24
C PHE A 248 2.16 9.85 -24.92
N PHE A 249 3.21 9.23 -25.47
CA PHE A 249 4.58 9.51 -25.03
C PHE A 249 5.29 10.62 -25.79
N GLU A 250 4.94 10.97 -27.02
CA GLU A 250 5.50 12.24 -27.55
C GLU A 250 6.93 12.16 -28.03
N ASP A 251 7.45 10.96 -28.31
CA ASP A 251 8.89 10.65 -28.37
C ASP A 251 9.65 10.87 -27.04
N LYS A 252 8.95 11.15 -25.93
CA LYS A 252 9.55 11.25 -24.60
C LYS A 252 9.85 9.86 -24.06
N ASN A 253 10.88 9.77 -23.23
CA ASN A 253 11.16 8.56 -22.47
C ASN A 253 9.99 8.25 -21.51
N PRO A 254 9.37 7.06 -21.58
CA PRO A 254 8.28 6.68 -20.68
C PRO A 254 8.60 6.82 -19.20
N PHE A 255 9.86 6.57 -18.80
CA PHE A 255 10.28 6.71 -17.41
C PHE A 255 10.27 8.17 -16.94
N ASP A 256 10.67 9.11 -17.79
CA ASP A 256 10.60 10.54 -17.47
C ASP A 256 9.14 10.98 -17.29
N VAL A 257 8.24 10.47 -18.14
CA VAL A 257 6.80 10.76 -18.08
C VAL A 257 6.17 10.20 -16.80
N ILE A 258 6.50 8.97 -16.40
CA ILE A 258 6.00 8.29 -15.19
C ILE A 258 6.31 9.09 -13.92
N TYR A 259 7.52 9.63 -13.80
CA TYR A 259 7.98 10.31 -12.58
C TYR A 259 7.81 11.84 -12.60
N THR A 260 7.25 12.40 -13.67
CA THR A 260 7.03 13.85 -13.81
C THR A 260 5.55 14.19 -13.69
N LEU A 261 5.18 14.92 -12.64
CA LEU A 261 3.80 15.40 -12.49
C LEU A 261 3.47 16.51 -13.51
N PRO A 262 2.23 16.55 -14.04
CA PRO A 262 1.70 17.68 -14.77
C PRO A 262 1.84 19.01 -14.00
N LYS A 263 2.13 20.09 -14.74
CA LYS A 263 2.19 21.46 -14.22
C LYS A 263 0.79 22.01 -13.99
#